data_AF-R5DTW6-F1
#
_entry.id   AF-R5DTW6-F1
#
_cell.length_a   1.000
_cell.length_b   1.000
_cell.length_c   1.000
_cell.angle_alpha   90.00
_cell.angle_beta   90.00
_cell.angle_gamma   90.00
#
_symmetry.space_group_name_H-M   'P 1'
#
loop_
_entity.id
_entity.type
_entity.pdbx_description
1 polymer ?
#
loop_
_entity_poly.entity_id
_entity_poly.type
_entity_poly.pdbx_seq_one_letter_code
_entity_poly.pdbx_strand_id
1 'polypeptide(L)'
;MGLNFYWNKKVIKCIGAWRQRNEVARLRNKCVITCYLCPRPFGERVRERGYLGASHINRLAAFTLAEGATHVARWNNSRKIAFTLAEVLITLGIIGIVAAMTMPVLIQKTKEKETISKLKKFNSVMNQAFTIAKVQNGEVEDWGLQVAGQTAEPDENQQAINKQMTDKVWDILSPNLKITSRCKRTEDDCQGYDRYSLDGTKFGEFRPIAVFADGSVIVGTTVNSPTCEGVQGTSENLKHVCGEVFVDINGPKPPNATGKDVFIFWFTRYGVVPRGLPDEESAKMSTLCNIKNKNFLNGYACAAWVIYNENMDYLHCDDLSWDGKKSCK
;
A
#
# COMPACT_ATOMS: atom_id res chain seq x y z
N MET A 1 68.24 10.69 6.35
CA MET A 1 68.46 9.80 7.52
C MET A 1 67.09 9.43 8.05
N GLY A 2 66.56 8.21 8.08
CA GLY A 2 67.12 6.88 7.86
C GLY A 2 66.44 5.91 8.85
N LEU A 3 65.62 4.99 8.31
CA LEU A 3 65.25 3.65 8.81
C LEU A 3 64.44 3.56 10.13
N ASN A 4 63.22 3.00 10.19
CA ASN A 4 62.68 1.65 9.92
C ASN A 4 63.10 0.50 10.87
N PHE A 5 62.10 -0.38 11.12
CA PHE A 5 62.11 -1.77 11.63
C PHE A 5 62.07 -1.99 13.17
N TYR A 6 61.29 -2.91 13.79
CA TYR A 6 60.19 -3.86 13.48
C TYR A 6 59.83 -4.53 14.85
N TRP A 7 58.61 -5.01 15.14
CA TRP A 7 58.07 -6.39 15.02
C TRP A 7 56.79 -6.44 15.91
N ASN A 8 55.78 -7.31 15.85
CA ASN A 8 55.06 -8.13 14.84
C ASN A 8 54.04 -9.01 15.64
N LYS A 9 53.04 -9.54 14.92
CA LYS A 9 52.11 -10.68 15.18
C LYS A 9 50.75 -10.31 15.80
N LYS A 10 49.60 -10.77 15.27
CA LYS A 10 49.31 -11.59 14.08
C LYS A 10 47.80 -11.45 13.77
N VAL A 11 47.47 -11.29 12.49
CA VAL A 11 46.12 -11.43 11.90
C VAL A 11 45.96 -12.86 11.37
N ILE A 12 44.78 -13.48 11.53
CA ILE A 12 44.39 -14.70 10.81
C ILE A 12 43.13 -14.39 10.01
N LYS A 13 43.24 -14.51 8.69
CA LYS A 13 42.17 -14.40 7.69
C LYS A 13 42.10 -15.75 6.99
N CYS A 14 40.95 -16.44 7.06
CA CYS A 14 40.76 -17.70 6.35
C CYS A 14 40.11 -17.42 4.99
N ILE A 15 40.82 -17.77 3.92
CA ILE A 15 40.33 -17.92 2.54
C ILE A 15 40.21 -19.42 2.30
N GLY A 16 39.06 -19.90 1.82
CA GLY A 16 38.85 -21.29 1.45
C GLY A 16 38.07 -21.38 0.14
N ALA A 17 38.80 -21.57 -0.96
CA ALA A 17 38.27 -21.89 -2.28
C ALA A 17 37.74 -23.33 -2.33
N TRP A 18 36.58 -23.55 -2.95
CA TRP A 18 36.03 -24.89 -3.21
C TRP A 18 36.27 -25.32 -4.66
N ARG A 19 36.99 -26.43 -4.80
CA ARG A 19 37.36 -27.13 -6.03
C ARG A 19 36.36 -28.28 -6.23
N GLN A 20 35.77 -28.39 -7.42
CA GLN A 20 34.93 -29.52 -7.81
C GLN A 20 35.74 -30.82 -7.94
N ARG A 21 35.16 -31.94 -7.47
CA ARG A 21 35.45 -33.28 -7.96
C ARG A 21 34.23 -34.20 -7.74
N ASN A 22 33.76 -34.80 -8.82
CA ASN A 22 32.78 -35.89 -8.84
C ASN A 22 33.43 -37.18 -8.34
N GLU A 23 32.71 -37.97 -7.52
CA GLU A 23 32.65 -39.43 -7.65
C GLU A 23 31.56 -40.03 -6.75
N VAL A 24 30.96 -41.12 -7.25
CA VAL A 24 29.75 -41.80 -6.79
C VAL A 24 30.10 -42.93 -5.83
N ALA A 25 29.49 -43.01 -4.65
CA ALA A 25 29.28 -44.28 -3.94
C ALA A 25 28.14 -44.20 -2.90
N ARG A 26 27.14 -45.07 -3.09
CA ARG A 26 26.06 -45.41 -2.16
C ARG A 26 26.60 -45.74 -0.76
N LEU A 27 25.87 -45.33 0.28
CA LEU A 27 25.52 -46.20 1.42
C LEU A 27 24.27 -45.64 2.13
N ARG A 28 23.24 -46.48 2.23
CA ARG A 28 21.99 -46.26 2.98
C ARG A 28 22.28 -46.41 4.47
N ASN A 29 21.71 -45.56 5.33
CA ASN A 29 21.04 -45.99 6.57
C ASN A 29 20.35 -44.83 7.33
N LYS A 30 19.02 -44.94 7.37
CA LYS A 30 18.08 -44.79 8.49
C LYS A 30 18.20 -43.62 9.51
N CYS A 31 17.07 -42.90 9.57
CA CYS A 31 16.35 -42.41 10.75
C CYS A 31 16.95 -41.24 11.55
N VAL A 32 16.28 -40.09 11.55
CA VAL A 32 15.26 -39.64 12.54
C VAL A 32 14.92 -38.18 12.18
N ILE A 33 13.68 -37.92 11.79
CA ILE A 33 13.15 -36.56 11.60
C ILE A 33 12.23 -36.29 12.79
N THR A 34 12.67 -35.41 13.69
CA THR A 34 11.89 -34.85 14.78
C THR A 34 11.03 -33.68 14.30
N CYS A 35 9.82 -33.64 14.86
CA CYS A 35 8.65 -32.86 14.49
C CYS A 35 8.84 -31.34 14.41
N TYR A 36 8.29 -30.74 13.35
CA TYR A 36 7.88 -29.34 13.31
C TYR A 36 6.41 -29.22 13.78
N LEU A 37 6.19 -28.40 14.81
CA LEU A 37 4.89 -27.95 15.28
C LEU A 37 4.65 -26.52 14.76
N CYS A 38 3.66 -26.34 13.88
CA CYS A 38 2.80 -25.15 13.78
C CYS A 38 1.61 -25.43 12.83
N PRO A 39 0.50 -24.67 12.93
CA PRO A 39 -0.87 -25.21 12.96
C PRO A 39 -1.59 -25.22 11.61
N ARG A 40 -2.59 -26.10 11.46
CA ARG A 40 -3.52 -26.10 10.31
C ARG A 40 -4.66 -25.09 10.54
N PRO A 41 -5.11 -24.38 9.49
CA PRO A 41 -6.40 -23.69 9.48
C PRO A 41 -7.56 -24.64 9.15
N PHE A 42 -8.75 -24.16 9.54
CA PHE A 42 -10.09 -24.68 9.31
C PHE A 42 -10.42 -24.99 7.84
N GLY A 43 -11.34 -25.94 7.63
CA GLY A 43 -12.32 -25.87 6.54
C GLY A 43 -12.48 -27.13 5.67
N GLU A 44 -13.70 -27.64 5.64
CA GLU A 44 -14.33 -28.44 4.57
C GLU A 44 -14.03 -29.96 4.48
N ARG A 45 -15.03 -30.75 4.90
CA ARG A 45 -15.20 -32.17 4.58
C ARG A 45 -15.89 -32.30 3.23
N VAL A 46 -15.16 -32.73 2.21
CA VAL A 46 -15.74 -33.30 0.98
C VAL A 46 -16.04 -34.78 1.22
N ARG A 47 -17.24 -35.17 0.78
CA ARG A 47 -17.84 -36.50 0.86
C ARG A 47 -17.30 -37.34 -0.30
N GLU A 48 -16.65 -38.47 -0.03
CA GLU A 48 -16.49 -39.52 -1.05
C GLU A 48 -16.90 -40.89 -0.48
N ARG A 49 -17.81 -41.53 -1.23
CA ARG A 49 -18.17 -42.95 -1.11
C ARG A 49 -17.16 -43.73 -1.93
N GLY A 50 -16.55 -44.75 -1.32
CA GLY A 50 -15.83 -45.81 -2.00
C GLY A 50 -16.00 -47.11 -1.25
N TYR A 51 -16.87 -47.99 -1.78
CA TYR A 51 -16.97 -49.38 -1.38
C TYR A 51 -15.79 -50.17 -1.95
N LEU A 52 -15.22 -51.10 -1.19
CA LEU A 52 -15.03 -52.51 -1.54
C LEU A 52 -14.18 -53.23 -0.48
N GLY A 53 -14.54 -54.49 -0.19
CA GLY A 53 -13.61 -55.48 0.34
C GLY A 53 -13.89 -55.98 1.75
N ALA A 54 -14.91 -56.83 1.89
CA ALA A 54 -15.07 -57.68 3.05
C ALA A 54 -13.99 -58.77 3.07
N SER A 55 -13.31 -58.94 4.20
CA SER A 55 -12.95 -60.29 4.68
C SER A 55 -12.80 -60.28 6.21
N HIS A 56 -13.50 -61.24 6.82
CA HIS A 56 -13.62 -61.53 8.23
C HIS A 56 -12.28 -61.72 8.94
N ILE A 57 -12.09 -61.05 10.09
CA ILE A 57 -11.56 -61.70 11.30
C ILE A 57 -12.39 -61.23 12.49
N ASN A 58 -13.23 -62.15 12.98
CA ASN A 58 -13.90 -62.07 14.26
C ASN A 58 -12.85 -62.04 15.38
N ARG A 59 -12.69 -60.89 16.02
CA ARG A 59 -12.33 -60.80 17.44
C ARG A 59 -13.22 -59.77 18.09
N LEU A 60 -14.45 -60.21 18.41
CA LEU A 60 -15.20 -59.62 19.51
C LEU A 60 -14.36 -59.84 20.78
N ALA A 61 -13.58 -58.82 21.15
CA ALA A 61 -13.27 -58.62 22.56
C ALA A 61 -14.60 -58.24 23.22
N ALA A 62 -15.37 -59.25 23.60
CA ALA A 62 -16.47 -59.08 24.53
C ALA A 62 -15.81 -58.60 25.84
N PHE A 63 -15.92 -57.30 26.11
CA PHE A 63 -15.70 -56.79 27.44
C PHE A 63 -16.77 -57.42 28.33
N THR A 64 -16.39 -58.45 29.06
CA THR A 64 -17.17 -58.92 30.20
C THR A 64 -17.19 -57.77 31.19
N LEU A 65 -18.35 -57.12 31.32
CA LEU A 65 -18.60 -56.23 32.45
C LEU A 65 -18.37 -57.08 33.70
N ALA A 66 -17.47 -56.66 34.58
CA ALA A 66 -17.33 -57.29 35.88
C ALA A 66 -18.72 -57.29 36.56
N GLU A 67 -19.23 -58.47 36.88
CA GLU A 67 -20.40 -58.64 37.74
C GLU A 67 -20.10 -57.96 39.07
N GLY A 68 -20.62 -56.74 39.24
CA GLY A 68 -20.36 -55.90 40.42
C GLY A 68 -19.94 -54.46 40.15
N ALA A 69 -19.78 -54.00 38.90
CA ALA A 69 -19.58 -52.58 38.62
C ALA A 69 -20.89 -51.77 38.72
N THR A 70 -21.51 -51.73 39.91
CA THR A 70 -22.68 -50.88 40.21
C THR A 70 -22.27 -49.46 40.60
N HIS A 71 -21.34 -48.84 39.87
CA HIS A 71 -21.15 -47.39 39.97
C HIS A 71 -20.85 -46.84 38.58
N VAL A 72 -21.89 -46.74 37.74
CA VAL A 72 -21.96 -45.57 36.87
C VAL A 72 -22.00 -44.40 37.85
N ALA A 73 -20.90 -43.66 37.98
CA ALA A 73 -20.95 -42.35 38.59
C ALA A 73 -21.90 -41.50 37.73
N ARG A 74 -23.20 -41.62 37.99
CA ARG A 74 -24.17 -40.61 37.59
C ARG A 74 -23.68 -39.37 38.30
N TRP A 75 -23.14 -38.43 37.55
CA TRP A 75 -23.03 -37.04 37.98
C TRP A 75 -24.47 -36.55 38.23
N ASN A 76 -25.03 -36.90 39.39
CA ASN A 76 -26.39 -36.61 39.80
C ASN A 76 -26.55 -35.14 40.25
N ASN A 77 -25.58 -34.28 39.92
CA ASN A 77 -25.63 -32.86 40.25
C ASN A 77 -24.72 -31.99 39.37
N SER A 78 -24.64 -32.26 38.06
CA SER A 78 -24.31 -31.17 37.13
C SER A 78 -25.54 -30.27 37.07
N ARG A 79 -25.68 -29.34 38.03
CA ARG A 79 -26.54 -28.18 37.86
C ARG A 79 -26.12 -27.55 36.54
N LYS A 80 -26.91 -27.76 35.48
CA LYS A 80 -26.66 -27.12 34.19
C LYS A 80 -26.91 -25.63 34.44
N ILE A 81 -25.84 -24.88 34.68
CA ILE A 81 -25.89 -23.42 34.73
C ILE A 81 -26.25 -23.01 33.30
N ALA A 82 -27.53 -22.84 33.05
CA ALA A 82 -28.07 -22.38 31.79
C ALA A 82 -28.38 -20.89 31.94
N PHE A 83 -27.89 -20.09 31.01
CA PHE A 83 -28.23 -18.68 30.96
C PHE A 83 -29.73 -18.52 30.72
N THR A 84 -30.36 -17.58 31.44
CA THR A 84 -31.76 -17.24 31.16
C THR A 84 -31.86 -16.52 29.81
N LEU A 85 -33.01 -16.62 29.14
CA LEU A 85 -33.26 -15.88 27.89
C LEU A 85 -33.00 -14.37 28.08
N ALA A 86 -33.46 -13.82 29.20
CA ALA A 86 -33.27 -12.41 29.53
C ALA A 86 -31.79 -12.03 29.68
N GLU A 87 -30.98 -12.87 30.33
CA GLU A 87 -29.55 -12.66 30.49
C GLU A 87 -28.81 -12.67 29.13
N VAL A 88 -29.17 -13.58 28.22
CA VAL A 88 -28.62 -13.60 26.86
C VAL A 88 -29.06 -12.36 26.07
N LEU A 89 -30.33 -11.92 26.20
CA LEU A 89 -30.82 -10.73 25.49
C LEU A 89 -30.17 -9.43 25.98
N ILE A 90 -29.98 -9.28 27.28
CA ILE A 90 -29.31 -8.11 27.85
C ILE A 90 -27.84 -8.08 27.42
N THR A 91 -27.14 -9.22 27.47
CA THR A 91 -25.73 -9.30 27.06
C THR A 91 -25.54 -9.03 25.56
N LEU A 92 -26.39 -9.59 24.70
CA LEU A 92 -26.38 -9.28 23.26
C LEU A 92 -26.73 -7.81 22.99
N GLY A 93 -27.67 -7.24 23.76
CA GLY A 93 -28.02 -5.81 23.67
C GLY A 93 -26.84 -4.90 24.01
N ILE A 94 -26.13 -5.17 25.11
CA ILE A 94 -24.96 -4.40 25.54
C ILE A 94 -23.83 -4.51 24.50
N ILE A 95 -23.52 -5.74 24.05
CA ILE A 95 -22.49 -5.96 23.02
C ILE A 95 -22.87 -5.25 21.72
N GLY A 96 -24.15 -5.28 21.32
CA GLY A 96 -24.65 -4.60 20.13
C GLY A 96 -24.45 -3.09 20.19
N ILE A 97 -24.77 -2.44 21.31
CA ILE A 97 -24.59 -0.99 21.48
C ILE A 97 -23.11 -0.61 21.45
N VAL A 98 -22.27 -1.32 22.21
CA VAL A 98 -20.82 -1.05 22.25
C VAL A 98 -20.18 -1.30 20.88
N ALA A 99 -20.52 -2.39 20.21
CA ALA A 99 -20.03 -2.68 18.87
C ALA A 99 -20.45 -1.58 17.87
N ALA A 100 -21.70 -1.13 17.91
CA ALA A 100 -22.19 -0.07 17.03
C ALA A 100 -21.41 1.25 17.17
N MET A 101 -20.98 1.62 18.39
CA MET A 101 -20.17 2.83 18.61
C MET A 101 -18.70 2.65 18.23
N THR A 102 -18.15 1.44 18.38
CA THR A 102 -16.71 1.17 18.18
C THR A 102 -16.34 0.76 16.77
N MET A 103 -17.20 0.01 16.06
CA MET A 103 -16.92 -0.53 14.72
C MET A 103 -16.61 0.56 13.68
N PRO A 104 -17.37 1.67 13.56
CA PRO A 104 -17.08 2.70 12.57
C PRO A 104 -15.70 3.35 12.78
N VAL A 105 -15.36 3.67 14.03
CA VAL A 105 -14.08 4.30 14.39
C VAL A 105 -12.91 3.36 14.11
N LEU A 106 -13.06 2.06 14.40
CA LEU A 106 -12.03 1.07 14.10
C LEU A 106 -11.81 0.92 12.59
N ILE A 107 -12.90 0.80 11.81
CA ILE A 107 -12.84 0.67 10.34
C ILE A 107 -12.21 1.92 9.70
N GLN A 108 -12.54 3.11 10.20
CA GLN A 108 -11.95 4.34 9.70
C GLN A 108 -10.43 4.38 9.94
N LYS A 109 -9.98 4.06 11.16
CA LYS A 109 -8.56 4.03 11.50
C LYS A 109 -7.77 2.97 10.72
N THR A 110 -8.37 1.81 10.44
CA THR A 110 -7.71 0.78 9.62
C THR A 110 -7.60 1.21 8.16
N LYS A 111 -8.63 1.87 7.60
CA LYS A 111 -8.58 2.45 6.25
C LYS A 111 -7.52 3.54 6.13
N GLU A 112 -7.43 4.45 7.10
CA GLU A 112 -6.38 5.49 7.11
C GLU A 112 -4.98 4.87 7.16
N LYS A 113 -4.77 3.86 8.01
CA LYS A 113 -3.51 3.08 8.07
C LYS A 113 -3.16 2.40 6.74
N GLU A 114 -4.16 1.85 6.06
CA GLU A 114 -4.00 1.25 4.73
C GLU A 114 -3.60 2.31 3.70
N THR A 115 -4.28 3.46 3.68
CA THR A 115 -3.96 4.61 2.83
C THR A 115 -2.52 5.09 3.00
N ILE A 116 -2.08 5.30 4.25
CA ILE A 116 -0.70 5.72 4.56
C ILE A 116 0.31 4.70 4.00
N SER A 117 0.04 3.40 4.20
CA SER A 117 0.94 2.34 3.75
C SER A 117 1.01 2.26 2.22
N LYS A 118 -0.12 2.38 1.53
CA LYS A 118 -0.19 2.40 0.06
C LYS A 118 0.50 3.62 -0.53
N LEU A 119 0.29 4.80 0.05
CA LEU A 119 0.89 6.04 -0.43
C LEU A 119 2.42 6.02 -0.30
N LYS A 120 2.94 5.53 0.83
CA LYS A 120 4.39 5.34 1.02
C LYS A 120 4.99 4.34 0.05
N LYS A 121 4.29 3.23 -0.18
CA LYS A 121 4.69 2.24 -1.19
C LYS A 121 4.75 2.88 -2.57
N PHE A 122 3.73 3.64 -2.96
CA PHE A 122 3.73 4.37 -4.22
C PHE A 122 4.95 5.30 -4.35
N ASN A 123 5.21 6.13 -3.33
CA ASN A 123 6.36 7.04 -3.32
C ASN A 123 7.70 6.30 -3.51
N SER A 124 7.86 5.15 -2.85
CA SER A 124 9.07 4.33 -2.97
C SER A 124 9.20 3.68 -4.35
N VAL A 125 8.13 3.06 -4.85
CA VAL A 125 8.12 2.38 -6.16
C VAL A 125 8.34 3.36 -7.30
N MET A 126 7.72 4.54 -7.24
CA MET A 126 7.86 5.57 -8.27
C MET A 126 9.27 6.15 -8.31
N ASN A 127 9.90 6.41 -7.17
CA ASN A 127 11.28 6.88 -7.14
C ASN A 127 12.28 5.83 -7.66
N GLN A 128 12.02 4.54 -7.40
CA GLN A 128 12.80 3.44 -8.01
C GLN A 128 12.62 3.40 -9.53
N ALA A 129 11.37 3.45 -10.03
CA ALA A 129 11.09 3.45 -11.46
C ALA A 129 11.70 4.66 -12.17
N PHE A 130 11.65 5.83 -11.54
CA PHE A 130 12.24 7.06 -12.06
C PHE A 130 13.77 6.98 -12.16
N THR A 131 14.44 6.41 -11.15
CA THR A 131 15.88 6.17 -11.19
C THR A 131 16.26 5.29 -12.39
N ILE A 132 15.49 4.23 -12.66
CA ILE A 132 15.76 3.34 -13.80
C ILE A 132 15.45 4.04 -15.13
N ALA A 133 14.37 4.81 -15.20
CA ALA A 133 14.02 5.57 -16.40
C ALA A 133 15.13 6.57 -16.78
N LYS A 134 15.74 7.23 -15.79
CA LYS A 134 16.90 8.10 -16.01
C LYS A 134 18.11 7.36 -16.57
N VAL A 135 18.39 6.16 -16.07
CA VAL A 135 19.48 5.33 -16.56
C VAL A 135 19.26 4.90 -18.02
N GLN A 136 18.01 4.67 -18.42
CA GLN A 136 17.66 4.18 -19.76
C GLN A 136 17.55 5.31 -20.80
N ASN A 137 16.96 6.45 -20.40
CA ASN A 137 16.55 7.49 -21.34
C ASN A 137 17.30 8.82 -21.16
N GLY A 138 18.27 8.88 -20.25
CA GLY A 138 18.99 10.11 -19.91
C GLY A 138 18.26 10.95 -18.86
N GLU A 139 18.75 12.17 -18.66
CA GLU A 139 18.14 13.11 -17.71
C GLU A 139 16.75 13.54 -18.20
N VAL A 140 15.90 14.06 -17.31
CA VAL A 140 14.51 14.39 -17.66
C VAL A 140 14.42 15.43 -18.78
N GLU A 141 15.40 16.31 -18.86
CA GLU A 141 15.48 17.33 -19.91
C GLU A 141 15.63 16.71 -21.30
N ASP A 142 16.24 15.53 -21.39
CA ASP A 142 16.46 14.80 -22.65
C ASP A 142 15.22 13.99 -23.08
N TRP A 143 14.19 13.91 -22.24
CA TRP A 143 12.97 13.15 -22.55
C TRP A 143 12.13 13.81 -23.65
N GLY A 144 12.47 15.03 -24.07
CA GLY A 144 11.81 15.77 -25.15
C GLY A 144 10.35 16.08 -24.82
N LEU A 145 10.09 16.47 -23.58
CA LEU A 145 8.77 16.89 -23.11
C LEU A 145 8.45 18.31 -23.60
N GLN A 146 7.18 18.68 -23.59
CA GLN A 146 6.70 20.03 -23.80
C GLN A 146 5.71 20.40 -22.71
N VAL A 147 5.45 21.69 -22.55
CA VAL A 147 4.49 22.19 -21.54
C VAL A 147 3.11 21.57 -21.84
N ALA A 148 2.53 20.94 -20.81
CA ALA A 148 1.29 20.21 -20.91
C ALA A 148 0.44 20.34 -19.64
N GLY A 149 -0.84 20.65 -19.82
CA GLY A 149 -1.83 20.67 -18.73
C GLY A 149 -1.81 21.92 -17.84
N GLN A 150 -1.21 23.03 -18.29
CA GLN A 150 -1.21 24.31 -17.56
C GLN A 150 -2.38 25.23 -17.88
N THR A 151 -3.01 25.06 -19.04
CA THR A 151 -4.08 25.95 -19.52
C THR A 151 -5.44 25.46 -19.06
N ALA A 152 -6.22 26.35 -18.42
CA ALA A 152 -7.58 26.05 -17.99
C ALA A 152 -8.53 25.80 -19.18
N GLU A 153 -8.33 26.53 -20.28
CA GLU A 153 -9.06 26.39 -21.54
C GLU A 153 -8.05 26.26 -22.70
N PRO A 154 -7.50 25.05 -22.93
CA PRO A 154 -6.56 24.82 -24.02
C PRO A 154 -7.28 24.79 -25.37
N ASP A 155 -6.66 25.39 -26.39
CA ASP A 155 -7.08 25.22 -27.79
C ASP A 155 -6.89 23.76 -28.25
N GLU A 156 -7.43 23.41 -29.44
CA GLU A 156 -7.37 22.03 -29.96
C GLU A 156 -5.94 21.49 -30.10
N ASN A 157 -4.99 22.35 -30.49
CA ASN A 157 -3.59 21.97 -30.65
C ASN A 157 -2.94 21.71 -29.28
N GLN A 158 -3.19 22.57 -28.29
CA GLN A 158 -2.69 22.40 -26.94
C GLN A 158 -3.32 21.19 -26.26
N GLN A 159 -4.59 20.87 -26.54
CA GLN A 159 -5.20 19.62 -26.08
C GLN A 159 -4.48 18.40 -26.65
N ALA A 160 -4.17 18.39 -27.95
CA ALA A 160 -3.41 17.30 -28.57
C ALA A 160 -2.01 17.14 -27.96
N ILE A 161 -1.30 18.26 -27.75
CA ILE A 161 0.01 18.27 -27.07
C ILE A 161 -0.12 17.74 -25.64
N ASN A 162 -1.13 18.18 -24.88
CA ASN A 162 -1.36 17.74 -23.51
C ASN A 162 -1.53 16.22 -23.43
N LYS A 163 -2.34 15.65 -24.34
CA LYS A 163 -2.57 14.22 -24.45
C LYS A 163 -1.27 13.49 -24.79
N GLN A 164 -0.56 13.94 -25.83
CA GLN A 164 0.69 13.32 -26.29
C GLN A 164 1.80 13.34 -25.22
N MET A 165 2.00 14.47 -24.55
CA MET A 165 3.05 14.61 -23.53
C MET A 165 2.75 13.76 -22.29
N THR A 166 1.48 13.67 -21.90
CA THR A 166 1.03 12.77 -20.82
C THR A 166 1.37 11.33 -21.16
N ASP A 167 1.02 10.86 -22.36
CA ASP A 167 1.30 9.50 -22.80
C ASP A 167 2.81 9.25 -22.86
N LYS A 168 3.59 10.22 -23.35
CA LYS A 168 5.05 10.15 -23.45
C LYS A 168 5.75 9.99 -22.09
N VAL A 169 5.40 10.80 -21.09
CA VAL A 169 5.94 10.67 -19.71
C VAL A 169 5.74 9.24 -19.21
N TRP A 170 4.54 8.73 -19.46
CA TRP A 170 4.12 7.46 -18.95
C TRP A 170 4.65 6.28 -19.76
N ASP A 171 4.93 6.44 -21.05
CA ASP A 171 5.61 5.43 -21.88
C ASP A 171 7.07 5.27 -21.47
N ILE A 172 7.72 6.35 -21.03
CA ILE A 172 9.08 6.34 -20.46
C ILE A 172 9.11 5.62 -19.09
N LEU A 173 8.13 5.87 -18.23
CA LEU A 173 8.09 5.29 -16.88
C LEU A 173 7.55 3.85 -16.84
N SER A 174 6.75 3.44 -17.83
CA SER A 174 6.08 2.13 -17.86
C SER A 174 6.96 0.89 -17.75
N PRO A 175 8.11 0.78 -18.45
CA PRO A 175 8.82 -0.49 -18.59
C PRO A 175 9.23 -1.12 -17.24
N ASN A 176 9.39 -0.29 -16.20
CA ASN A 176 9.86 -0.69 -14.88
C ASN A 176 8.74 -0.75 -13.83
N LEU A 177 7.50 -0.47 -14.23
CA LEU A 177 6.33 -0.47 -13.37
C LEU A 177 5.45 -1.68 -13.66
N LYS A 178 4.92 -2.29 -12.60
CA LYS A 178 3.95 -3.39 -12.72
C LYS A 178 2.58 -2.84 -13.09
N ILE A 179 2.41 -2.48 -14.36
CA ILE A 179 1.18 -1.92 -14.91
C ILE A 179 0.33 -3.07 -15.49
N THR A 180 -0.93 -3.14 -15.07
CA THR A 180 -1.92 -4.11 -15.55
C THR A 180 -2.59 -3.62 -16.82
N SER A 181 -2.91 -2.33 -16.89
CA SER A 181 -3.53 -1.71 -18.06
C SER A 181 -3.10 -0.25 -18.23
N ARG A 182 -3.08 0.19 -19.48
CA ARG A 182 -2.68 1.53 -19.92
C ARG A 182 -3.82 2.15 -20.69
N CYS A 183 -4.07 3.42 -20.40
CA CYS A 183 -5.11 4.23 -20.99
C CYS A 183 -4.46 5.45 -21.63
N LYS A 184 -4.21 5.39 -22.93
CA LYS A 184 -3.60 6.51 -23.64
C LYS A 184 -4.62 7.63 -23.81
N ARG A 185 -4.19 8.86 -23.54
CA ARG A 185 -5.00 10.06 -23.70
C ARG A 185 -5.31 10.37 -25.15
N THR A 186 -4.46 9.93 -26.08
CA THR A 186 -4.71 10.09 -27.52
C THR A 186 -5.81 9.16 -28.05
N GLU A 187 -6.02 8.01 -27.42
CA GLU A 187 -6.98 6.99 -27.88
C GLU A 187 -8.38 7.19 -27.24
N ASP A 188 -8.45 7.84 -26.07
CA ASP A 188 -9.69 8.14 -25.33
C ASP A 188 -10.55 6.91 -24.95
N ASP A 189 -9.94 5.71 -24.91
CA ASP A 189 -10.62 4.42 -24.70
C ASP A 189 -11.06 4.13 -23.26
N CYS A 190 -10.77 5.01 -22.29
CA CYS A 190 -10.97 4.71 -20.86
C CYS A 190 -12.08 5.55 -20.22
N GLN A 191 -12.98 4.85 -19.52
CA GLN A 191 -14.08 5.46 -18.78
C GLN A 191 -13.54 6.27 -17.60
N GLY A 192 -13.98 7.52 -17.53
CA GLY A 192 -13.70 8.41 -16.40
C GLY A 192 -14.61 8.14 -15.20
N TYR A 193 -14.23 8.69 -14.06
CA TYR A 193 -15.02 8.69 -12.84
C TYR A 193 -14.95 10.05 -12.14
N ASP A 194 -15.98 10.34 -11.36
CA ASP A 194 -16.14 11.62 -10.68
C ASP A 194 -14.95 11.91 -9.76
N ARG A 195 -14.50 13.17 -9.81
CA ARG A 195 -13.48 13.72 -8.93
C ARG A 195 -14.10 14.59 -7.85
N TYR A 196 -13.59 14.47 -6.63
CA TYR A 196 -14.00 15.29 -5.50
C TYR A 196 -12.82 16.00 -4.84
N SER A 197 -13.11 17.15 -4.25
CA SER A 197 -12.20 17.91 -3.39
C SER A 197 -12.24 17.33 -1.97
N LEU A 198 -11.29 17.74 -1.12
CA LEU A 198 -11.21 17.28 0.27
C LEU A 198 -12.52 17.50 1.05
N ASP A 199 -13.18 18.63 0.79
CA ASP A 199 -14.47 19.05 1.37
C ASP A 199 -15.68 18.32 0.79
N GLY A 200 -15.49 17.50 -0.25
CA GLY A 200 -16.55 16.76 -0.94
C GLY A 200 -17.20 17.49 -2.10
N THR A 201 -16.70 18.67 -2.48
CA THR A 201 -17.16 19.37 -3.68
C THR A 201 -16.77 18.57 -4.92
N LYS A 202 -17.74 18.19 -5.76
CA LYS A 202 -17.47 17.53 -7.06
C LYS A 202 -16.86 18.55 -8.02
N PHE A 203 -15.73 18.22 -8.63
CA PHE A 203 -15.13 19.08 -9.64
C PHE A 203 -14.37 18.26 -10.69
N GLY A 204 -15.01 18.12 -11.86
CA GLY A 204 -14.46 17.40 -13.01
C GLY A 204 -14.51 15.87 -12.85
N GLU A 205 -13.76 15.22 -13.73
CA GLU A 205 -13.67 13.77 -13.83
C GLU A 205 -12.21 13.36 -13.94
N PHE A 206 -11.84 12.28 -13.27
CA PHE A 206 -10.60 11.58 -13.49
C PHE A 206 -10.76 10.56 -14.59
N ARG A 207 -9.77 10.47 -15.47
CA ARG A 207 -9.62 9.33 -16.37
C ARG A 207 -8.39 8.54 -15.90
N PRO A 208 -8.38 7.20 -15.96
CA PRO A 208 -7.16 6.44 -15.74
C PRO A 208 -6.09 6.73 -16.81
N ILE A 209 -4.81 6.71 -16.45
CA ILE A 209 -3.65 6.76 -17.37
C ILE A 209 -2.90 5.43 -17.30
N ALA A 210 -2.55 5.00 -16.08
CA ALA A 210 -1.87 3.74 -15.82
C ALA A 210 -2.48 3.10 -14.59
N VAL A 211 -2.89 1.84 -14.70
CA VAL A 211 -3.44 1.03 -13.60
C VAL A 211 -2.37 0.04 -13.15
N PHE A 212 -1.95 0.14 -11.89
CA PHE A 212 -0.93 -0.73 -11.32
C PHE A 212 -1.52 -2.05 -10.83
N ALA A 213 -0.68 -3.07 -10.70
CA ALA A 213 -1.05 -4.39 -10.20
C ALA A 213 -1.58 -4.40 -8.75
N ASP A 214 -1.32 -3.34 -7.97
CA ASP A 214 -1.85 -3.19 -6.62
C ASP A 214 -3.19 -2.44 -6.54
N GLY A 215 -3.74 -2.07 -7.70
CA GLY A 215 -5.02 -1.37 -7.83
C GLY A 215 -4.92 0.15 -7.71
N SER A 216 -3.72 0.72 -7.50
CA SER A 216 -3.53 2.17 -7.61
C SER A 216 -3.54 2.60 -9.08
N VAL A 217 -3.95 3.84 -9.33
CA VAL A 217 -4.19 4.38 -10.67
C VAL A 217 -3.59 5.77 -10.77
N ILE A 218 -2.85 6.04 -11.83
CA ILE A 218 -2.50 7.42 -12.18
C ILE A 218 -3.67 8.03 -12.90
N VAL A 219 -4.11 9.20 -12.43
CA VAL A 219 -5.32 9.86 -12.96
C VAL A 219 -5.05 11.19 -13.64
N GLY A 220 -3.89 11.78 -13.38
CA GLY A 220 -3.49 13.07 -13.94
C GLY A 220 -1.99 13.24 -13.95
N THR A 221 -1.50 13.95 -14.96
CA THR A 221 -0.10 14.35 -15.08
C THR A 221 -0.04 15.68 -15.79
N THR A 222 0.72 16.62 -15.24
CA THR A 222 1.00 17.90 -15.86
C THR A 222 2.50 18.03 -16.06
N VAL A 223 2.91 18.68 -17.14
CA VAL A 223 4.30 19.04 -17.40
C VAL A 223 4.34 20.57 -17.41
N ASN A 224 4.82 21.14 -16.32
CA ASN A 224 4.88 22.58 -16.12
C ASN A 224 6.14 23.20 -16.74
N SER A 225 7.27 22.51 -16.56
CA SER A 225 8.58 22.92 -17.06
C SER A 225 9.28 21.69 -17.66
N PRO A 226 9.37 21.58 -18.99
CA PRO A 226 10.04 20.45 -19.64
C PRO A 226 11.51 20.30 -19.26
N THR A 227 12.16 21.41 -18.91
CA THR A 227 13.56 21.48 -18.47
C THR A 227 13.71 21.40 -16.95
N CYS A 228 12.62 21.14 -16.22
CA CYS A 228 12.63 21.04 -14.76
C CYS A 228 13.19 22.29 -14.05
N GLU A 229 12.96 23.48 -14.58
CA GLU A 229 13.38 24.76 -13.98
C GLU A 229 12.28 25.39 -13.11
N GLY A 230 11.17 24.69 -12.90
CA GLY A 230 10.08 25.15 -12.05
C GLY A 230 10.50 25.20 -10.58
N VAL A 231 10.36 26.37 -9.96
CA VAL A 231 10.62 26.57 -8.52
C VAL A 231 9.30 26.59 -7.77
N GLN A 232 9.15 25.69 -6.80
CA GLN A 232 7.98 25.57 -5.91
C GLN A 232 8.36 25.72 -4.43
N GLY A 233 9.65 25.80 -4.11
CA GLY A 233 10.14 25.84 -2.73
C GLY A 233 11.66 25.95 -2.66
N THR A 234 12.21 25.77 -1.47
CA THR A 234 13.63 26.05 -1.21
C THR A 234 14.56 24.83 -1.24
N SER A 235 14.03 23.61 -1.05
CA SER A 235 14.82 22.38 -1.19
C SER A 235 15.22 22.11 -2.64
N GLU A 236 16.28 21.30 -2.78
CA GLU A 236 16.87 20.95 -4.07
C GLU A 236 15.85 20.34 -5.05
N ASN A 237 14.96 19.46 -4.55
CA ASN A 237 13.90 18.90 -5.39
C ASN A 237 12.86 19.95 -5.82
N LEU A 238 12.50 20.86 -4.92
CA LEU A 238 11.48 21.88 -5.19
C LEU A 238 12.00 23.06 -6.02
N LYS A 239 13.32 23.21 -6.20
CA LYS A 239 13.92 24.12 -7.17
C LYS A 239 13.91 23.57 -8.59
N HIS A 240 13.76 22.26 -8.73
CA HIS A 240 13.88 21.54 -10.00
C HIS A 240 12.62 20.74 -10.36
N VAL A 241 11.46 21.40 -10.32
CA VAL A 241 10.15 20.78 -10.60
C VAL A 241 9.85 20.83 -12.09
N CYS A 242 9.51 19.68 -12.67
CA CYS A 242 9.11 19.56 -14.07
C CYS A 242 7.59 19.54 -14.23
N GLY A 243 6.83 19.09 -13.23
CA GLY A 243 5.38 18.92 -13.35
C GLY A 243 4.77 18.26 -12.13
N GLU A 244 3.52 17.82 -12.23
CA GLU A 244 2.82 17.15 -11.14
C GLU A 244 2.15 15.86 -11.58
N VAL A 245 1.97 14.93 -10.65
CA VAL A 245 1.34 13.63 -10.88
C VAL A 245 0.26 13.42 -9.82
N PHE A 246 -0.93 13.03 -10.27
CA PHE A 246 -2.05 12.64 -9.43
C PHE A 246 -2.14 11.12 -9.40
N VAL A 247 -2.11 10.57 -8.20
CA VAL A 247 -2.29 9.14 -7.95
C VAL A 247 -3.53 8.93 -7.11
N ASP A 248 -4.37 8.03 -7.58
CA ASP A 248 -5.46 7.44 -6.83
C ASP A 248 -4.99 6.08 -6.27
N ILE A 249 -4.95 5.92 -4.95
CA ILE A 249 -4.36 4.72 -4.33
C ILE A 249 -5.34 3.55 -4.16
N ASN A 250 -6.65 3.78 -4.35
CA ASN A 250 -7.70 2.75 -4.29
C ASN A 250 -8.42 2.56 -5.64
N GLY A 251 -8.00 3.29 -6.68
CA GLY A 251 -8.55 3.25 -8.02
C GLY A 251 -9.93 3.91 -8.05
N PRO A 252 -10.83 3.56 -8.99
CA PRO A 252 -12.12 4.23 -9.17
C PRO A 252 -13.11 4.06 -8.01
N LYS A 253 -12.69 3.43 -6.89
CA LYS A 253 -13.53 3.17 -5.73
C LYS A 253 -13.71 4.47 -4.95
N PRO A 254 -14.95 4.84 -4.58
CA PRO A 254 -15.19 6.08 -3.85
C PRO A 254 -14.39 6.16 -2.54
N PRO A 255 -14.05 7.39 -2.08
CA PRO A 255 -14.61 8.66 -2.54
C PRO A 255 -13.96 9.34 -3.77
N ASN A 256 -12.82 8.91 -4.29
CA ASN A 256 -12.07 9.61 -5.35
C ASN A 256 -11.85 11.10 -5.02
N ALA A 257 -11.53 11.36 -3.75
CA ALA A 257 -11.40 12.69 -3.17
C ALA A 257 -9.92 13.06 -2.93
N THR A 258 -9.55 14.22 -3.43
CA THR A 258 -8.19 14.77 -3.26
C THR A 258 -7.89 14.95 -1.76
N GLY A 259 -6.79 14.38 -1.29
CA GLY A 259 -6.39 14.35 0.12
C GLY A 259 -7.02 13.24 0.96
N LYS A 260 -7.86 12.34 0.41
CA LYS A 260 -8.36 11.14 1.12
C LYS A 260 -7.79 9.87 0.50
N ASP A 261 -7.95 9.72 -0.80
CA ASP A 261 -7.49 8.58 -1.58
C ASP A 261 -6.78 9.00 -2.87
N VAL A 262 -6.99 10.24 -3.33
CA VAL A 262 -6.20 10.85 -4.39
C VAL A 262 -5.14 11.79 -3.80
N PHE A 263 -3.88 11.60 -4.18
CA PHE A 263 -2.74 12.36 -3.69
C PHE A 263 -1.89 12.91 -4.83
N ILE A 264 -1.16 13.99 -4.55
CA ILE A 264 -0.39 14.73 -5.56
C ILE A 264 1.07 14.70 -5.20
N PHE A 265 1.88 14.47 -6.23
CA PHE A 265 3.33 14.50 -6.15
C PHE A 265 3.87 15.49 -7.17
N TRP A 266 4.89 16.23 -6.79
CA TRP A 266 5.76 16.89 -7.73
C TRP A 266 6.61 15.86 -8.46
N PHE A 267 6.63 15.97 -9.78
CA PHE A 267 7.58 15.31 -10.65
C PHE A 267 8.75 16.26 -10.87
N THR A 268 9.92 15.88 -10.38
CA THR A 268 11.14 16.71 -10.33
C THR A 268 12.27 16.06 -11.12
N ARG A 269 13.35 16.79 -11.33
CA ARG A 269 14.58 16.28 -11.98
C ARG A 269 15.14 15.02 -11.30
N TYR A 270 14.89 14.85 -10.01
CA TYR A 270 15.46 13.78 -9.18
C TYR A 270 14.48 12.64 -8.89
N GLY A 271 13.18 12.89 -9.01
CA GLY A 271 12.15 11.89 -8.72
C GLY A 271 10.81 12.51 -8.38
N VAL A 272 9.98 11.71 -7.72
CA VAL A 272 8.69 12.18 -7.20
C VAL A 272 8.81 12.61 -5.75
N VAL A 273 8.23 13.77 -5.44
CA VAL A 273 8.21 14.36 -4.09
C VAL A 273 6.76 14.65 -3.72
N PRO A 274 6.28 14.23 -2.54
CA PRO A 274 4.91 14.51 -2.15
C PRO A 274 4.67 16.01 -2.00
N ARG A 275 3.51 16.48 -2.48
CA ARG A 275 3.13 17.88 -2.38
C ARG A 275 2.71 18.27 -0.96
N GLY A 276 2.98 19.53 -0.58
CA GLY A 276 2.64 20.12 0.72
C GLY A 276 3.78 20.09 1.74
N LEU A 277 5.03 20.06 1.28
CA LEU A 277 6.19 20.11 2.17
C LEU A 277 6.27 21.45 2.93
N PRO A 278 6.93 21.51 4.11
CA PRO A 278 7.06 22.74 4.88
C PRO A 278 7.76 23.87 4.11
N ASP A 279 8.69 23.51 3.23
CA ASP A 279 9.50 24.42 2.43
C ASP A 279 8.90 24.71 1.04
N GLU A 280 7.68 24.24 0.78
CA GLU A 280 6.90 24.53 -0.43
C GLU A 280 6.12 25.84 -0.25
N GLU A 281 6.37 26.80 -1.13
CA GLU A 281 5.72 28.13 -1.07
C GLU A 281 4.37 28.15 -1.76
N SER A 282 4.20 27.33 -2.81
CA SER A 282 3.00 27.32 -3.65
C SER A 282 1.81 26.56 -3.05
N ALA A 283 2.05 25.64 -2.12
CA ALA A 283 1.00 24.85 -1.48
C ALA A 283 1.22 24.67 0.03
N LYS A 284 0.66 25.58 0.82
CA LYS A 284 0.71 25.49 2.28
C LYS A 284 -0.29 24.47 2.82
N MET A 285 0.17 23.58 3.69
CA MET A 285 -0.64 22.59 4.41
C MET A 285 -1.87 23.20 5.07
N SER A 286 -1.71 24.31 5.81
CA SER A 286 -2.78 24.97 6.56
C SER A 286 -3.95 25.43 5.68
N THR A 287 -3.69 25.68 4.39
CA THR A 287 -4.68 26.21 3.45
C THR A 287 -5.21 25.14 2.52
N LEU A 288 -4.33 24.30 1.95
CA LEU A 288 -4.66 23.31 0.93
C LEU A 288 -4.71 21.87 1.46
N CYS A 289 -4.74 21.69 2.78
CA CYS A 289 -5.04 20.42 3.42
C CYS A 289 -5.76 20.67 4.77
N ASN A 290 -6.94 21.26 4.70
CA ASN A 290 -7.74 21.57 5.88
C ASN A 290 -9.23 21.37 5.61
N ILE A 291 -9.90 20.49 6.34
CA ILE A 291 -11.30 20.11 6.09
C ILE A 291 -12.29 21.29 6.17
N LYS A 292 -11.96 22.39 6.85
CA LYS A 292 -12.85 23.58 6.92
C LYS A 292 -12.78 24.46 5.68
N ASN A 293 -11.69 24.38 4.91
CA ASN A 293 -11.49 25.25 3.76
C ASN A 293 -12.30 24.74 2.56
N LYS A 294 -13.28 25.53 2.13
CA LYS A 294 -14.07 25.25 0.92
C LYS A 294 -13.35 25.79 -0.29
N ASN A 295 -12.52 24.96 -0.90
CA ASN A 295 -11.77 25.29 -2.11
C ASN A 295 -11.58 24.00 -2.91
N PHE A 296 -11.79 24.04 -4.23
CA PHE A 296 -11.61 22.87 -5.09
C PHE A 296 -10.14 22.38 -5.13
N LEU A 297 -9.17 23.25 -4.83
CA LEU A 297 -7.75 22.88 -4.68
C LEU A 297 -7.42 22.31 -3.29
N ASN A 298 -8.39 22.23 -2.38
CA ASN A 298 -8.16 21.64 -1.07
C ASN A 298 -7.88 20.13 -1.21
N GLY A 299 -6.93 19.64 -0.44
CA GLY A 299 -6.38 18.29 -0.53
C GLY A 299 -5.02 18.23 -1.23
N TYR A 300 -4.64 19.26 -2.00
CA TYR A 300 -3.42 19.24 -2.82
C TYR A 300 -2.13 19.16 -1.99
N ALA A 301 -2.13 19.70 -0.77
CA ALA A 301 -0.97 19.70 0.12
C ALA A 301 -0.98 18.53 1.14
N CYS A 302 -1.91 17.57 1.02
CA CYS A 302 -2.05 16.52 2.03
C CYS A 302 -1.01 15.38 1.90
N ALA A 303 -0.43 15.16 0.73
CA ALA A 303 0.43 14.01 0.48
C ALA A 303 1.67 13.99 1.39
N ALA A 304 2.33 15.14 1.56
CA ALA A 304 3.50 15.26 2.42
C ALA A 304 3.12 14.99 3.89
N TRP A 305 1.99 15.53 4.36
CA TRP A 305 1.53 15.30 5.72
C TRP A 305 1.35 13.80 6.03
N VAL A 306 0.67 13.08 5.14
CA VAL A 306 0.39 11.65 5.31
C VAL A 306 1.69 10.83 5.37
N ILE A 307 2.67 11.16 4.53
CA ILE A 307 3.94 10.42 4.47
C ILE A 307 4.82 10.70 5.69
N TYR A 308 4.97 11.97 6.10
CA TYR A 308 5.90 12.37 7.15
C TYR A 308 5.34 12.23 8.57
N ASN A 309 4.04 12.50 8.78
CA ASN A 309 3.42 12.40 10.11
C ASN A 309 2.73 11.05 10.33
N GLU A 310 2.63 10.20 9.30
CA GLU A 310 2.01 8.88 9.35
C GLU A 310 0.57 8.88 9.90
N ASN A 311 -0.17 9.95 9.63
CA ASN A 311 -1.55 10.12 10.06
C ASN A 311 -2.36 10.87 9.00
N MET A 312 -3.69 10.84 9.16
CA MET A 312 -4.64 11.61 8.35
C MET A 312 -5.47 12.54 9.25
N ASP A 313 -4.86 13.06 10.31
CA ASP A 313 -5.54 13.80 11.37
C ASP A 313 -6.23 15.08 10.86
N TYR A 314 -5.78 15.63 9.74
CA TYR A 314 -6.42 16.77 9.05
C TYR A 314 -7.85 16.48 8.57
N LEU A 315 -8.26 15.20 8.55
CA LEU A 315 -9.65 14.79 8.30
C LEU A 315 -10.55 14.98 9.54
N HIS A 316 -9.96 15.16 10.72
CA HIS A 316 -10.65 15.15 12.01
C HIS A 316 -10.52 16.47 12.77
N CYS A 317 -9.46 17.24 12.54
CA CYS A 317 -9.24 18.57 13.13
C CYS A 317 -8.63 19.56 12.14
N ASP A 318 -8.74 20.85 12.46
CA ASP A 318 -8.42 21.97 11.57
C ASP A 318 -7.29 22.89 12.08
N ASP A 319 -6.73 22.60 13.25
CA ASP A 319 -5.69 23.39 13.92
C ASP A 319 -4.27 22.85 13.68
N LEU A 320 -4.10 22.03 12.64
CA LEU A 320 -2.83 21.37 12.31
C LEU A 320 -1.90 22.25 11.46
N SER A 321 -0.61 22.19 11.77
CA SER A 321 0.43 22.87 10.97
C SER A 321 1.80 22.21 11.16
N TRP A 322 2.73 22.50 10.24
CA TRP A 322 4.09 21.95 10.32
C TRP A 322 4.88 22.43 11.54
N ASP A 323 4.71 23.69 11.93
CA ASP A 323 5.37 24.33 13.08
C ASP A 323 4.55 24.26 14.38
N GLY A 324 3.36 23.67 14.33
CA GLY A 324 2.42 23.63 15.44
C GLY A 324 1.96 22.21 15.77
N LYS A 325 0.66 22.06 15.96
CA LYS A 325 0.03 20.79 16.33
C LYS A 325 0.04 19.82 15.16
N LYS A 326 0.48 18.58 15.39
CA LYS A 326 0.63 17.52 14.37
C LYS A 326 -0.33 16.34 14.50
N SER A 327 -1.13 16.33 15.56
CA SER A 327 -2.17 15.32 15.79
C SER A 327 -3.34 15.95 16.51
N CYS A 328 -4.56 15.45 16.29
CA CYS A 328 -5.76 15.97 16.95
C CYS A 328 -5.83 15.64 18.45
N LYS A 329 -5.00 14.70 18.91
CA LYS A 329 -4.99 14.21 20.29
C LYS A 329 -4.23 15.09 21.26
#